data_AF-A0A8J7VXV0-F1
#
_entry.id   AF-A0A8J7VXV0-F1
#
_cell.length_a   1.000
_cell.length_b   1.000
_cell.length_c   1.000
_cell.angle_alpha   90.00
_cell.angle_beta   90.00
_cell.angle_gamma   90.00
#
_symmetry.space_group_name_H-M   'P 1'
#
loop_
_entity.id
_entity.type
_entity.pdbx_description
1 polymer ?
#
loop_
_entity_poly.entity_id
_entity_poly.type
_entity_poly.pdbx_seq_one_letter_code
_entity_poly.pdbx_strand_id
1 'polypeptide(L)'
;MNDYSPPRAYPIAALYSVIRDAVLEVQRNLQAPDALIAGSFLTAMSVACQGDADVVLPTGQVRPVSLDVLVIADSGERKTATDSIVCAPIYAHDEEMAQKHNTALLTYKADRRFWEAQDAAIQRKIAKALNRGEDIEHLRVELIKHGEHEPSKPVRARIVHQNITERPLMEAMQGNGKSIAILSDEGEVVLKGGAMSKLGT
;
A
#
# COMPACT_ATOMS: atom_id res chain seq x y z
N MET A 1 5.86 -6.85 -48.35
CA MET A 1 4.60 -6.57 -47.62
C MET A 1 4.67 -7.38 -46.34
N ASN A 2 4.83 -6.73 -45.19
CA ASN A 2 4.69 -7.44 -43.91
C ASN A 2 3.21 -7.83 -43.78
N ASP A 3 2.96 -9.12 -43.62
CA ASP A 3 1.65 -9.73 -43.46
C ASP A 3 1.15 -9.43 -42.03
N TYR A 4 0.76 -8.17 -41.80
CA TYR A 4 0.22 -7.72 -40.52
C TYR A 4 -1.27 -8.06 -40.49
N SER A 5 -1.59 -9.27 -40.03
CA SER A 5 -2.96 -9.55 -39.58
C SER A 5 -3.29 -8.60 -38.42
N PRO A 6 -4.45 -7.94 -38.44
CA PRO A 6 -4.84 -7.06 -37.34
C PRO A 6 -4.84 -7.86 -36.04
N PRO A 7 -4.40 -7.27 -34.91
CA PRO A 7 -4.37 -7.95 -33.64
C PRO A 7 -5.76 -8.47 -33.30
N ARG A 8 -5.83 -9.70 -32.79
CA ARG A 8 -7.08 -10.30 -32.33
C ARG A 8 -7.67 -9.43 -31.23
N ALA A 9 -8.96 -9.11 -31.35
CA ALA A 9 -9.69 -8.34 -30.33
C ALA A 9 -9.57 -9.00 -28.96
N TYR A 10 -9.50 -8.18 -27.91
CA TYR A 10 -9.45 -8.68 -26.54
C TYR A 10 -10.77 -9.40 -26.22
N PRO A 11 -10.75 -10.55 -25.51
CA PRO A 11 -11.96 -11.34 -25.26
C PRO A 11 -12.86 -10.73 -24.18
N ILE A 12 -13.35 -9.50 -24.41
CA ILE A 12 -14.22 -8.75 -23.48
C ILE A 12 -15.48 -9.55 -23.11
N ALA A 13 -16.01 -10.33 -24.05
CA ALA A 13 -17.18 -11.20 -23.82
C ALA A 13 -16.95 -12.31 -22.78
N ALA A 14 -15.69 -12.66 -22.47
CA ALA A 14 -15.34 -13.66 -21.47
C ALA A 14 -15.30 -13.08 -20.03
N LEU A 15 -15.35 -11.76 -19.88
CA LEU A 15 -15.41 -11.10 -18.57
C LEU A 15 -16.80 -11.28 -17.94
N TYR A 16 -16.85 -11.25 -16.60
CA TYR A 16 -18.11 -11.16 -15.87
C TYR A 16 -18.91 -9.95 -16.36
N SER A 17 -20.23 -10.09 -16.46
CA SER A 17 -21.10 -9.08 -17.09
C SER A 17 -20.90 -7.67 -16.55
N VAL A 18 -20.80 -7.51 -15.22
CA VAL A 18 -20.56 -6.21 -14.58
C VAL A 18 -19.26 -5.57 -15.04
N ILE A 19 -18.19 -6.34 -15.13
CA ILE A 19 -16.87 -5.85 -15.57
C ILE A 19 -16.89 -5.57 -17.07
N ARG A 20 -17.46 -6.48 -17.86
CA ARG A 20 -17.60 -6.32 -19.30
C ARG A 20 -18.32 -5.02 -19.64
N ASP A 21 -19.46 -4.78 -19.00
CA ASP A 21 -20.31 -3.62 -19.31
C ASP A 21 -19.61 -2.32 -18.89
N ALA A 22 -18.84 -2.33 -17.79
CA ALA A 22 -18.00 -1.21 -17.36
C ALA A 22 -16.84 -0.95 -18.34
N VAL A 23 -16.15 -1.99 -18.82
CA VAL A 23 -15.08 -1.86 -19.83
C VAL A 23 -15.64 -1.25 -21.12
N LEU A 24 -16.80 -1.73 -21.59
CA LEU A 24 -17.45 -1.20 -22.79
C LEU A 24 -17.86 0.27 -22.62
N GLU A 25 -18.29 0.68 -21.42
CA GLU A 25 -18.61 2.08 -21.12
C GLU A 25 -17.36 2.96 -21.16
N VAL A 26 -16.27 2.55 -20.52
CA VAL A 26 -14.99 3.27 -20.57
C VAL A 26 -14.48 3.34 -22.01
N GLN A 27 -14.62 2.25 -22.79
CA GLN A 27 -14.22 2.22 -24.19
C GLN A 27 -15.03 3.20 -25.03
N ARG A 28 -16.35 3.27 -24.84
CA ARG A 28 -17.21 4.26 -25.51
C ARG A 28 -16.78 5.69 -25.21
N ASN A 29 -16.42 5.98 -23.95
CA ASN A 29 -16.09 7.34 -23.53
C ASN A 29 -14.67 7.77 -23.94
N LEU A 30 -13.68 6.89 -23.81
CA LEU A 30 -12.26 7.24 -24.06
C LEU A 30 -11.79 6.89 -25.46
N GLN A 31 -12.49 6.00 -26.17
CA GLN A 31 -12.08 5.44 -27.47
C GLN A 31 -10.67 4.81 -27.41
N ALA A 32 -10.29 4.30 -26.24
CA ALA A 32 -9.01 3.63 -26.02
C ALA A 32 -9.10 2.13 -26.42
N PRO A 33 -7.96 1.47 -26.72
CA PRO A 33 -7.95 0.05 -27.04
C PRO A 33 -8.57 -0.82 -25.93
N ASP A 34 -9.36 -1.82 -26.34
CA ASP A 34 -10.08 -2.73 -25.43
C ASP A 34 -9.14 -3.46 -24.46
N ALA A 35 -8.00 -3.96 -24.95
CA ALA A 35 -6.99 -4.65 -24.15
C ALA A 35 -6.36 -3.75 -23.08
N LEU A 36 -6.14 -2.47 -23.39
CA LEU A 36 -5.60 -1.48 -22.45
C LEU A 36 -6.59 -1.23 -21.32
N ILE A 37 -7.88 -1.05 -21.67
CA ILE A 37 -8.92 -0.84 -20.68
C ILE A 37 -9.09 -2.09 -19.81
N ALA A 38 -9.21 -3.26 -20.42
CA ALA A 38 -9.34 -4.52 -19.69
C ALA A 38 -8.15 -4.77 -18.75
N GLY A 39 -6.92 -4.46 -19.18
CA GLY A 39 -5.72 -4.52 -18.35
C GLY A 39 -5.83 -3.63 -17.11
N SER A 40 -6.29 -2.39 -17.27
CA SER A 40 -6.52 -1.47 -16.15
C SER A 40 -7.57 -2.01 -15.17
N PHE A 41 -8.66 -2.58 -15.67
CA PHE A 41 -9.68 -3.23 -14.83
C PHE A 41 -9.14 -4.44 -14.07
N LEU A 42 -8.35 -5.30 -14.73
CA LEU A 42 -7.71 -6.45 -14.08
C LEU A 42 -6.77 -6.00 -12.95
N THR A 43 -5.99 -4.96 -13.19
CA THR A 43 -5.14 -4.34 -12.18
C THR A 43 -5.95 -3.86 -10.98
N ALA A 44 -6.99 -3.04 -11.20
CA ALA A 44 -7.79 -2.51 -10.10
C ALA A 44 -8.53 -3.61 -9.32
N MET A 45 -9.07 -4.62 -10.02
CA MET A 45 -9.68 -5.79 -9.38
C MET A 45 -8.68 -6.55 -8.52
N SER A 46 -7.48 -6.81 -9.06
CA SER A 46 -6.42 -7.48 -8.31
C SER A 46 -6.07 -6.70 -7.06
N VAL A 47 -5.90 -5.38 -7.14
CA VAL A 47 -5.59 -4.54 -5.97
C VAL A 47 -6.69 -4.66 -4.90
N ALA A 48 -7.95 -4.68 -5.32
CA ALA A 48 -9.09 -4.77 -4.41
C ALA A 48 -9.22 -6.13 -3.71
N CYS A 49 -8.84 -7.24 -4.35
CA CYS A 49 -9.03 -8.59 -3.81
C CYS A 49 -7.74 -9.34 -3.44
N GLN A 50 -6.56 -8.77 -3.66
CA GLN A 50 -5.27 -9.45 -3.43
C GLN A 50 -5.14 -9.96 -1.98
N GLY A 51 -5.64 -9.19 -1.01
CA GLY A 51 -5.60 -9.55 0.41
C GLY A 51 -6.56 -10.67 0.81
N ASP A 52 -7.47 -11.07 -0.06
CA ASP A 52 -8.51 -12.06 0.24
C ASP A 52 -8.13 -13.49 -0.22
N ALA A 53 -7.02 -13.65 -0.94
CA ALA A 53 -6.66 -14.91 -1.56
C ALA A 53 -5.16 -15.23 -1.45
N ASP A 54 -4.87 -16.43 -0.96
CA ASP A 54 -3.58 -17.09 -1.09
C ASP A 54 -3.72 -18.34 -1.96
N VAL A 55 -2.61 -18.79 -2.55
CA VAL A 55 -2.54 -20.04 -3.30
C VAL A 55 -1.62 -21.04 -2.64
N VAL A 56 -1.99 -22.31 -2.70
CA VAL A 56 -1.14 -23.42 -2.29
C VAL A 56 -0.37 -23.91 -3.51
N LEU A 57 0.95 -23.78 -3.48
CA LEU A 57 1.82 -24.31 -4.52
C LEU A 57 1.80 -25.84 -4.52
N PRO A 58 2.13 -26.51 -5.64
CA PRO A 58 2.25 -27.97 -5.68
C PRO A 58 3.22 -28.56 -4.64
N THR A 59 4.14 -27.75 -4.12
CA THR A 59 5.09 -28.09 -3.04
C THR A 59 4.49 -27.97 -1.63
N GLY A 60 3.20 -27.63 -1.50
CA GLY A 60 2.49 -27.45 -0.22
C GLY A 60 2.68 -26.07 0.44
N GLN A 61 3.50 -25.20 -0.15
CA GLN A 61 3.73 -23.85 0.38
C GLN A 61 2.54 -22.93 0.07
N VAL A 62 2.07 -22.17 1.06
CA VAL A 62 1.10 -21.09 0.87
C VAL A 62 1.83 -19.83 0.45
N ARG A 63 1.37 -19.17 -0.61
CA ARG A 63 1.93 -17.92 -1.13
C ARG A 63 0.81 -16.94 -1.48
N PRO A 64 1.02 -15.63 -1.27
CA PRO A 64 0.07 -14.61 -1.71
C PRO A 64 -0.06 -14.60 -3.22
N VAL A 65 -1.25 -14.24 -3.70
CA VAL A 65 -1.45 -13.97 -5.13
C VAL A 65 -0.80 -12.64 -5.53
N SER A 66 -0.31 -12.59 -6.77
CA SER A 66 0.20 -11.39 -7.40
C SER A 66 -0.24 -11.36 -8.87
N LEU A 67 -0.46 -10.17 -9.41
CA LEU A 67 -0.78 -9.96 -10.82
C LEU A 67 0.14 -8.89 -11.39
N ASP A 68 0.87 -9.25 -12.45
CA ASP A 68 1.69 -8.34 -13.23
C ASP A 68 1.00 -8.02 -14.55
N VAL A 69 0.72 -6.74 -14.79
CA VAL A 69 0.10 -6.25 -16.03
C VAL A 69 1.05 -5.28 -16.71
N LEU A 70 1.51 -5.63 -17.92
CA LEU A 70 2.32 -4.78 -18.78
C LEU A 70 1.50 -4.33 -19.98
N VAL A 71 1.30 -3.02 -20.13
CA VAL A 71 0.66 -2.42 -21.29
C VAL A 71 1.70 -1.69 -22.13
N ILE A 72 1.85 -2.13 -23.38
CA ILE A 72 2.64 -1.44 -24.40
C ILE A 72 1.65 -0.68 -25.28
N ALA A 73 1.75 0.64 -25.29
CA ALA A 73 0.89 1.51 -26.07
C ALA A 73 1.67 2.75 -26.52
N ASP A 74 1.33 3.26 -27.70
CA ASP A 74 1.93 4.50 -28.21
C ASP A 74 1.50 5.71 -27.36
N SER A 75 2.27 6.79 -27.46
CA SER A 75 1.93 8.03 -26.78
C SER A 75 0.57 8.55 -27.27
N GLY A 76 -0.33 8.84 -26.33
CA GLY A 76 -1.68 9.33 -26.64
C GLY A 76 -2.79 8.28 -26.60
N GLU A 77 -2.47 6.99 -26.42
CA GLU A 77 -3.42 5.85 -26.34
C GLU A 77 -4.28 5.83 -25.05
N ARG A 78 -4.39 6.97 -24.36
CA ARG A 78 -5.28 7.18 -23.20
C ARG A 78 -5.04 6.22 -22.01
N LYS A 79 -3.83 5.64 -21.88
CA LYS A 79 -3.42 4.82 -20.73
C LYS A 79 -3.66 5.52 -19.40
N THR A 80 -3.02 6.66 -19.17
CA THR A 80 -3.15 7.43 -17.93
C THR A 80 -4.58 7.87 -17.65
N ALA A 81 -5.34 8.23 -18.70
CA ALA A 81 -6.75 8.61 -18.56
C ALA A 81 -7.63 7.43 -18.12
N THR A 82 -7.37 6.24 -18.69
CA THR A 82 -8.05 5.00 -18.32
C THR A 82 -7.73 4.61 -16.88
N ASP A 83 -6.45 4.56 -16.51
CA ASP A 83 -6.02 4.22 -15.15
C ASP A 83 -6.58 5.20 -14.12
N SER A 84 -6.66 6.49 -14.45
CA SER A 84 -7.25 7.49 -13.56
C SER A 84 -8.73 7.24 -13.28
N ILE A 85 -9.50 6.80 -14.27
CA ILE A 85 -10.93 6.49 -14.10
C ILE A 85 -11.10 5.20 -13.32
N VAL A 86 -10.39 4.14 -13.73
CA VAL A 86 -10.58 2.80 -13.17
C VAL A 86 -10.04 2.71 -11.74
N CYS A 87 -8.90 3.33 -11.45
CA CYS A 87 -8.27 3.32 -10.13
C CYS A 87 -8.75 4.46 -9.21
N ALA A 88 -9.69 5.32 -9.63
CA ALA A 88 -10.21 6.42 -8.81
C ALA A 88 -10.66 5.97 -7.40
N PRO A 89 -11.40 4.85 -7.22
CA PRO A 89 -11.79 4.40 -5.88
C PRO A 89 -10.59 4.00 -5.00
N ILE A 90 -9.53 3.45 -5.61
CA ILE A 90 -8.31 3.05 -4.90
C ILE A 90 -7.56 4.30 -4.44
N TYR A 91 -7.44 5.33 -5.30
CA TYR A 91 -6.83 6.60 -4.91
C TYR A 91 -7.62 7.32 -3.81
N ALA A 92 -8.95 7.28 -3.88
CA ALA A 92 -9.82 7.83 -2.84
C ALA A 92 -9.62 7.13 -1.49
N HIS A 93 -9.45 5.81 -1.50
CA HIS A 93 -9.14 5.04 -0.29
C HIS A 93 -7.79 5.44 0.31
N ASP A 94 -6.72 5.54 -0.51
CA ASP A 94 -5.40 5.96 -0.05
C ASP A 94 -5.41 7.37 0.57
N GLU A 95 -6.21 8.27 -0.01
CA GLU A 95 -6.39 9.64 0.52
C GLU A 95 -7.14 9.61 1.86
N GLU A 96 -8.21 8.84 1.99
CA GLU A 96 -8.92 8.66 3.26
C GLU A 96 -7.99 8.10 4.36
N MET A 97 -7.17 7.10 4.03
CA MET A 97 -6.19 6.53 4.95
C MET A 97 -5.10 7.53 5.33
N ALA A 98 -4.68 8.39 4.40
CA ALA A 98 -3.75 9.48 4.70
C ALA A 98 -4.34 10.49 5.69
N GLN A 99 -5.61 10.85 5.52
CA GLN A 99 -6.32 11.76 6.43
C GLN A 99 -6.46 11.16 7.83
N LYS A 100 -6.90 9.89 7.92
CA LYS A 100 -6.97 9.14 9.20
C LYS A 100 -5.60 9.09 9.88
N HIS A 101 -4.54 8.81 9.13
CA HIS A 101 -3.18 8.78 9.64
C HIS A 101 -2.74 10.15 10.17
N ASN A 102 -3.04 11.24 9.45
CA ASN A 102 -2.68 12.59 9.89
C ASN A 102 -3.35 12.94 11.22
N THR A 103 -4.62 12.61 11.39
CA THR A 103 -5.34 12.79 12.67
C THR A 103 -4.71 11.96 13.78
N ALA A 104 -4.46 10.67 13.54
CA ALA A 104 -3.81 9.79 14.52
C ALA A 104 -2.40 10.29 14.90
N LEU A 105 -1.65 10.86 13.96
CA LEU A 105 -0.32 11.39 14.18
C LEU A 105 -0.34 12.64 15.06
N LEU A 106 -1.38 13.49 14.96
CA LEU A 106 -1.57 14.63 15.84
C LEU A 106 -1.83 14.18 17.28
N THR A 107 -2.73 13.22 17.47
CA THR A 107 -3.02 12.61 18.78
C THR A 107 -1.77 11.99 19.37
N TYR A 108 -1.07 11.15 18.60
CA TYR A 108 0.19 10.54 19.02
C TYR A 108 1.24 11.58 19.47
N LYS A 109 1.40 12.68 18.73
CA LYS A 109 2.36 13.74 19.11
C LYS A 109 1.99 14.41 20.43
N ALA A 110 0.71 14.61 20.70
CA ALA A 110 0.24 15.18 21.96
C ALA A 110 0.46 14.20 23.12
N ASP A 111 0.03 12.96 22.95
CA ASP A 111 0.17 11.89 23.95
C ASP A 111 1.65 11.61 24.25
N ARG A 112 2.50 11.62 23.22
CA ARG A 112 3.94 11.44 23.37
C ARG A 112 4.56 12.53 24.24
N ARG A 113 4.23 13.81 23.97
CA ARG A 113 4.72 14.93 24.78
C ARG A 113 4.24 14.84 26.23
N PHE A 114 3.00 14.44 26.43
CA PHE A 114 2.44 14.24 27.76
C PHE A 114 3.18 13.13 28.51
N TRP A 115 3.38 11.99 27.85
CA TRP A 115 4.13 10.85 28.38
C TRP A 115 5.59 11.23 28.71
N GLU A 116 6.26 11.98 27.84
CA GLU A 116 7.64 12.47 28.08
C GLU A 116 7.71 13.43 29.27
N ALA A 117 6.70 14.29 29.46
CA ALA A 117 6.64 15.19 30.61
C ALA A 117 6.46 14.44 31.94
N GLN A 118 5.63 13.39 31.95
CA GLN A 118 5.45 12.50 33.09
C GLN A 118 6.72 11.71 33.40
N ASP A 119 7.35 11.14 32.37
CA ASP A 119 8.61 10.40 32.49
C ASP A 119 9.70 11.28 33.14
N ALA A 120 9.88 12.51 32.62
CA ALA A 120 10.82 13.48 33.18
C ALA A 120 10.49 13.87 34.63
N ALA A 121 9.21 13.91 35.01
CA ALA A 121 8.81 14.17 36.40
C ALA A 121 9.18 13.01 37.34
N ILE A 122 8.93 11.77 36.92
CA ILE A 122 9.31 10.55 37.68
C ILE A 122 10.82 10.49 37.83
N GLN A 123 11.58 10.70 36.75
CA GLN A 123 13.06 10.73 36.80
C GLN A 123 13.59 11.79 37.78
N ARG A 124 12.99 12.99 37.82
CA ARG A 124 13.35 14.03 38.80
C ARG A 124 13.04 13.62 40.24
N LYS A 125 11.93 12.92 40.50
CA LYS A 125 11.63 12.37 41.84
C LYS A 125 12.70 11.36 42.26
N ILE A 126 13.09 10.45 41.35
CA ILE A 126 14.12 9.42 41.60
C ILE A 126 15.45 10.08 41.94
N ALA A 127 15.91 11.04 41.12
CA ALA A 127 17.17 11.74 41.36
C ALA A 127 17.20 12.46 42.71
N LYS A 128 16.07 13.06 43.12
CA LYS A 128 15.94 13.75 44.41
C LYS A 128 15.96 12.77 45.60
N ALA A 129 15.25 11.64 45.51
CA ALA A 129 15.22 10.61 46.54
C ALA A 129 16.60 9.94 46.73
N LEU A 130 17.30 9.66 45.63
CA LEU A 130 18.68 9.14 45.64
C LEU A 130 19.63 10.06 46.41
N ASN A 131 19.59 11.36 46.14
CA ASN A 131 20.45 12.35 46.81
C ASN A 131 20.17 12.47 48.32
N ARG A 132 19.00 12.01 48.78
CA ARG A 132 18.59 12.04 50.19
C ARG A 132 18.76 10.69 50.90
N GLY A 133 19.18 9.65 50.19
CA GLY A 133 19.25 8.28 50.74
C GLY A 133 17.89 7.69 51.08
N GLU A 134 16.82 8.14 50.41
CA GLU A 134 15.46 7.61 50.58
C GLU A 134 15.27 6.31 49.77
N ASP A 135 14.32 5.46 50.17
CA ASP A 135 13.95 4.25 49.41
C ASP A 135 13.27 4.64 48.08
N ILE A 136 13.76 4.05 46.98
CA ILE A 136 13.35 4.35 45.61
C ILE A 136 12.55 3.22 44.95
N GLU A 137 12.33 2.08 45.61
CA GLU A 137 11.70 0.92 44.95
C GLU A 137 10.28 1.26 44.47
N HIS A 138 9.54 2.07 45.22
CA HIS A 138 8.21 2.54 44.80
C HIS A 138 8.25 3.42 43.52
N LEU A 139 9.30 4.24 43.34
CA LEU A 139 9.47 5.08 42.14
C LEU A 139 9.94 4.25 40.94
N ARG A 140 10.72 3.19 41.18
CA ARG A 140 11.09 2.21 40.15
C ARG A 140 9.86 1.49 39.61
N VAL A 141 8.93 1.09 40.49
CA VAL A 141 7.64 0.51 40.10
C VAL A 141 6.77 1.53 39.34
N GLU A 142 6.73 2.80 39.78
CA GLU A 142 6.03 3.88 39.07
C GLU A 142 6.58 4.07 37.64
N LEU A 143 7.91 4.06 37.48
CA LEU A 143 8.56 4.20 36.18
C LEU A 143 8.26 3.03 35.22
N ILE A 144 8.29 1.80 35.72
CA ILE A 144 7.95 0.61 34.92
C ILE A 144 6.50 0.70 34.43
N LYS A 145 5.56 1.01 35.33
CA LYS A 145 4.14 1.18 34.97
C LYS A 145 3.93 2.30 33.96
N HIS A 146 4.67 3.41 34.09
CA HIS A 146 4.63 4.50 33.11
C HIS A 146 5.13 4.06 31.73
N GLY A 147 6.21 3.28 31.69
CA GLY A 147 6.78 2.71 30.47
C GLY A 147 5.81 1.82 29.69
N GLU A 148 4.93 1.08 30.38
CA GLU A 148 3.90 0.24 29.74
C GLU A 148 2.86 1.05 28.93
N HIS A 149 2.74 2.36 29.21
CA HIS A 149 1.79 3.26 28.55
C HIS A 149 2.46 4.16 27.50
N GLU A 150 3.65 3.77 27.01
CA GLU A 150 4.34 4.51 25.95
C GLU A 150 3.48 4.54 24.68
N PRO A 151 3.10 5.74 24.17
CA PRO A 151 2.30 5.83 22.96
C PRO A 151 3.04 5.24 21.75
N SER A 152 2.35 4.47 20.91
CA SER A 152 2.91 3.90 19.68
C SER A 152 2.71 4.84 18.49
N LYS A 153 3.75 5.04 17.68
CA LYS A 153 3.64 5.86 16.47
C LYS A 153 2.69 5.19 15.46
N PRO A 154 1.66 5.90 14.95
CA PRO A 154 0.76 5.33 13.96
C PRO A 154 1.53 5.04 12.66
N VAL A 155 1.18 3.95 11.99
CA VAL A 155 1.71 3.57 10.67
C VAL A 155 0.76 4.08 9.60
N ARG A 156 1.28 4.59 8.48
CA ARG A 156 0.44 5.00 7.35
C ARG A 156 0.09 3.77 6.52
N ALA A 157 -1.20 3.49 6.38
CA ALA A 157 -1.67 2.53 5.39
C ALA A 157 -1.73 3.21 4.02
N ARG A 158 -1.11 2.58 3.02
CA ARG A 158 -1.11 3.03 1.63
C ARG A 158 -1.01 1.80 0.74
N ILE A 159 -1.80 1.77 -0.32
CA ILE A 159 -1.85 0.67 -1.29
C ILE A 159 -1.01 1.03 -2.51
N VAL A 160 -1.17 2.24 -3.07
CA VAL A 160 -0.58 2.57 -4.38
C VAL A 160 0.75 3.28 -4.27
N HIS A 161 1.77 2.73 -4.94
CA HIS A 161 3.11 3.27 -5.05
C HIS A 161 3.51 3.41 -6.52
N GLN A 162 4.09 4.55 -6.90
CA GLN A 162 4.62 4.74 -8.27
C GLN A 162 6.04 4.19 -8.41
N ASN A 163 6.83 4.33 -7.35
CA ASN A 163 8.16 3.77 -7.22
C ASN A 163 8.38 3.43 -5.74
N ILE A 164 8.94 2.26 -5.48
CA ILE A 164 9.30 1.82 -4.14
C ILE A 164 10.59 0.98 -4.21
N THR A 165 11.48 1.21 -3.26
CA THR A 165 12.70 0.42 -3.11
C THR A 165 12.45 -0.79 -2.21
N GLU A 166 13.37 -1.76 -2.21
CA GLU A 166 13.22 -3.04 -1.49
C GLU A 166 12.86 -2.88 -0.01
N ARG A 167 13.62 -2.06 0.74
CA ARG A 167 13.39 -1.92 2.20
C ARG A 167 12.04 -1.26 2.54
N PRO A 168 11.69 -0.09 1.97
CA PRO A 168 10.36 0.48 2.18
C PRO A 168 9.23 -0.43 1.71
N LEU A 169 9.45 -1.27 0.69
CA LEU A 169 8.46 -2.26 0.27
C LEU A 169 8.25 -3.32 1.35
N MET A 170 9.33 -3.90 1.88
CA MET A 170 9.24 -4.87 2.98
C MET A 170 8.58 -4.27 4.23
N GLU A 171 8.90 -3.02 4.55
CA GLU A 171 8.26 -2.29 5.66
C GLU A 171 6.77 -2.05 5.40
N ALA A 172 6.39 -1.68 4.18
CA ALA A 172 4.98 -1.46 3.80
C ALA A 172 4.17 -2.77 3.82
N MET A 173 4.79 -3.90 3.49
CA MET A 173 4.19 -5.23 3.54
C MET A 173 4.16 -5.83 4.94
N GLN A 174 4.79 -5.18 5.94
CA GLN A 174 4.87 -5.72 7.28
C GLN A 174 3.49 -5.70 7.96
N GLY A 175 3.10 -6.86 8.51
CA GLY A 175 1.81 -7.06 9.18
C GLY A 175 0.82 -7.86 8.33
N ASN A 176 -0.34 -8.16 8.91
CA ASN A 176 -1.35 -8.99 8.25
C ASN A 176 -2.29 -8.14 7.37
N GLY A 177 -2.72 -8.70 6.24
CA GLY A 177 -3.72 -8.11 5.35
C GLY A 177 -3.24 -6.87 4.60
N LYS A 178 -1.94 -6.78 4.30
CA LYS A 178 -1.36 -5.69 3.52
C LYS A 178 -1.34 -6.06 2.04
N SER A 179 -1.97 -5.21 1.22
CA SER A 179 -1.90 -5.24 -0.24
C SER A 179 -1.13 -4.04 -0.73
N ILE A 180 -0.28 -4.24 -1.73
CA ILE A 180 0.52 -3.18 -2.37
C ILE A 180 0.34 -3.28 -3.87
N ALA A 181 0.18 -2.11 -4.50
CA ALA A 181 0.11 -1.94 -5.94
C ALA A 181 1.25 -1.04 -6.39
N ILE A 182 2.10 -1.52 -7.30
CA ILE A 182 3.10 -0.70 -7.98
C ILE A 182 2.50 -0.27 -9.31
N LEU A 183 1.95 0.94 -9.38
CA LEU A 183 1.28 1.48 -10.57
C LEU A 183 2.11 2.61 -11.16
N SER A 184 2.60 2.41 -12.38
CA SER A 184 3.41 3.42 -13.09
C SER A 184 3.03 3.47 -14.57
N ASP A 185 2.94 4.70 -15.09
CA ASP A 185 2.85 4.97 -16.51
C ASP A 185 4.22 4.96 -17.20
N GLU A 186 5.32 4.88 -16.46
CA GLU A 186 6.69 4.76 -16.94
C GLU A 186 7.26 3.38 -16.59
N GLY A 187 7.14 2.42 -17.50
CA GLY A 187 7.60 1.04 -17.27
C GLY A 187 9.09 0.94 -16.92
N GLU A 188 9.91 1.89 -17.38
CA GLU A 188 11.33 1.98 -17.03
C GLU A 188 11.55 2.19 -15.51
N VAL A 189 10.72 3.00 -14.86
CA VAL A 189 10.83 3.31 -13.44
C VAL A 189 10.60 2.07 -12.56
N VAL A 190 9.66 1.22 -12.96
CA VAL A 190 9.35 -0.03 -12.26
C VAL A 190 10.43 -1.09 -12.51
N LEU A 191 10.83 -1.27 -13.77
CA LEU A 191 11.81 -2.29 -14.16
C LEU A 191 13.23 -1.98 -13.66
N LYS A 192 13.61 -0.70 -13.57
CA LYS A 192 14.86 -0.25 -12.96
C LYS A 192 14.73 -0.02 -11.45
N GLY A 193 13.52 -0.14 -10.90
CA GLY A 193 13.23 0.01 -9.49
C GLY A 193 13.87 -1.11 -8.67
N GLY A 194 14.40 -0.75 -7.49
CA GLY A 194 15.09 -1.70 -6.61
C GLY A 194 14.22 -2.89 -6.19
N ALA A 195 12.89 -2.71 -6.12
CA ALA A 195 11.95 -3.76 -5.75
C ALA A 195 11.91 -4.93 -6.74
N MET A 196 11.91 -4.67 -8.06
CA MET A 196 11.78 -5.71 -9.08
C MET A 196 13.07 -6.49 -9.33
N SER A 197 14.23 -5.97 -8.91
CA SER A 197 15.53 -6.61 -9.17
C SER A 197 15.77 -7.93 -8.41
N LYS A 198 14.95 -8.24 -7.41
CA LYS A 198 15.06 -9.47 -6.58
C LYS A 198 13.73 -10.19 -6.35
N LEU A 199 12.63 -9.71 -6.95
CA LEU A 199 11.35 -10.41 -6.93
C LEU A 199 11.46 -11.66 -7.83
N GLY A 200 11.82 -12.80 -7.23
CA GLY A 200 11.93 -14.08 -7.95
C GLY A 200 13.16 -14.93 -7.65
N THR A 201 14.04 -14.52 -6.73
CA THR A 201 15.10 -15.38 -6.14
C THR A 201 14.68 -15.89 -4.78
#